data_AF-A0A959JT44-F1
#
_entry.id   AF-A0A959JT44-F1
#
_cell.length_a   1.000
_cell.length_b   1.000
_cell.length_c   1.000
_cell.angle_alpha   90.00
_cell.angle_beta   90.00
_cell.angle_gamma   90.00
#
_symmetry.space_group_name_H-M   'P 1'
#
loop_
_entity.id
_entity.type
_entity.pdbx_description
1 polymer ?
#
loop_
_entity_poly.entity_id
_entity_poly.type
_entity_poly.pdbx_seq_one_letter_code
_entity_poly.pdbx_strand_id
1 'polypeptide(L)'
;MKKRIITLCFFLQILSLGTLSAQIGTDAYPGDVLNDFVLVKNEQNLLPFSNLGSLRLGLMEVADTTSTFSQTLQYYVPVQKLTFDSDLSHLNVIVLYLAENEVGEVGKVLPKWITQLPSDLKKVVVFAGRPTGIPSTADAILITPSNNGQNQSLAAQILFGAFGVNGTLTDAASPFPKGAGIAFNAIDRLQFVPPAWVGVDEDSLFQKIDPIVREGLDSMAFPGATILAAKSGKVFLYKTYGYHTYDS
;
A
#
# COMPACT_ATOMS: atom_id res chain seq x y z
N MET A 1 -17.66 -19.23 -28.28
CA MET A 1 -18.59 -18.78 -27.22
C MET A 1 -17.88 -17.79 -26.30
N LYS A 2 -18.27 -16.52 -26.29
CA LYS A 2 -17.72 -15.51 -25.35
C LYS A 2 -18.36 -15.76 -23.97
N LYS A 3 -17.63 -16.34 -23.01
CA LYS A 3 -18.07 -16.43 -21.61
C LYS A 3 -18.08 -15.00 -21.05
N ARG A 4 -19.27 -14.46 -20.77
CA ARG A 4 -19.43 -13.19 -20.05
C ARG A 4 -19.18 -13.48 -18.57
N ILE A 5 -18.13 -12.88 -17.99
CA ILE A 5 -17.87 -12.91 -16.55
C ILE A 5 -18.88 -11.97 -15.90
N ILE A 6 -19.81 -12.50 -15.12
CA ILE A 6 -20.75 -11.72 -14.32
C ILE A 6 -20.12 -11.57 -12.94
N THR A 7 -19.49 -10.42 -12.68
CA THR A 7 -19.07 -10.05 -11.32
C THR A 7 -20.32 -9.63 -10.55
N LEU A 8 -20.78 -10.47 -9.62
CA LEU A 8 -21.95 -10.18 -8.79
C LEU A 8 -21.48 -9.53 -7.47
N CYS A 9 -21.51 -8.21 -7.40
CA CYS A 9 -21.21 -7.47 -6.18
C CYS A 9 -22.46 -7.38 -5.30
N PHE A 10 -22.56 -8.20 -4.25
CA PHE A 10 -23.56 -8.02 -3.19
C PHE A 10 -23.05 -7.02 -2.15
N PHE A 11 -23.55 -5.79 -2.18
CA PHE A 11 -23.43 -4.84 -1.07
C PHE A 11 -24.49 -5.19 -0.02
N LEU A 12 -24.16 -6.04 0.94
CA LEU A 12 -25.05 -6.32 2.07
C LEU A 12 -24.96 -5.16 3.07
N GLN A 13 -25.79 -4.12 2.89
CA GLN A 13 -26.04 -3.14 3.94
C GLN A 13 -26.89 -3.82 5.01
N ILE A 14 -26.25 -4.37 6.05
CA ILE A 14 -26.95 -4.83 7.24
C ILE A 14 -27.36 -3.60 8.04
N LEU A 15 -28.53 -3.04 7.73
CA LEU A 15 -29.27 -2.12 8.60
C LEU A 15 -29.90 -2.95 9.72
N SER A 16 -29.09 -3.44 10.67
CA SER A 16 -29.65 -3.97 11.92
C SER A 16 -29.94 -2.79 12.86
N LEU A 17 -31.21 -2.40 12.95
CA LEU A 17 -31.76 -1.71 14.11
C LEU A 17 -31.70 -2.66 15.31
N GLY A 18 -30.52 -2.75 15.90
CA GLY A 18 -30.28 -3.39 17.18
C GLY A 18 -29.26 -2.52 17.89
N THR A 19 -29.67 -1.86 18.97
CA THR A 19 -28.78 -1.07 19.82
C THR A 19 -27.80 -2.03 20.52
N LEU A 20 -26.76 -2.45 19.80
CA LEU A 20 -25.55 -2.93 20.43
C LEU A 20 -24.81 -1.65 20.87
N SER A 21 -25.06 -1.24 22.10
CA SER A 21 -24.19 -0.30 22.81
C SER A 21 -22.86 -0.99 23.08
N ALA A 22 -22.07 -1.20 22.01
CA ALA A 22 -20.63 -1.27 22.15
C ALA A 22 -20.20 0.17 22.41
N GLN A 23 -19.61 0.43 23.58
CA GLN A 23 -18.91 1.69 23.86
C GLN A 23 -18.09 2.03 22.61
N ILE A 24 -18.28 3.25 22.11
CA ILE A 24 -17.42 3.82 21.07
C ILE A 24 -16.05 3.97 21.73
N GLY A 25 -15.30 2.86 21.76
CA GLY A 25 -13.90 2.86 22.07
C GLY A 25 -13.25 3.73 21.01
N THR A 26 -12.57 4.77 21.47
CA THR A 26 -11.65 5.58 20.66
C THR A 26 -10.88 4.63 19.74
N ASP A 27 -11.00 4.83 18.42
CA ASP A 27 -10.22 4.10 17.41
C ASP A 27 -8.81 3.90 17.97
N ALA A 28 -8.35 2.65 18.13
CA ALA A 28 -7.02 2.31 18.61
C ALA A 28 -6.00 2.58 17.49
N TYR A 29 -6.04 3.80 16.97
CA TYR A 29 -5.11 4.33 16.00
C TYR A 29 -3.87 4.77 16.78
N PRO A 30 -2.74 4.06 16.68
CA PRO A 30 -1.52 4.57 17.26
C PRO A 30 -1.05 5.71 16.34
N GLY A 31 -1.59 6.92 16.56
CA GLY A 31 -1.26 8.11 15.77
C GLY A 31 0.24 8.41 15.72
N ASP A 32 0.99 7.87 16.69
CA ASP A 32 2.43 8.00 16.78
C ASP A 32 3.20 7.22 15.71
N VAL A 33 2.64 6.14 15.15
CA VAL A 33 3.35 5.27 14.19
C VAL A 33 3.67 6.00 12.88
N LEU A 34 2.89 7.01 12.52
CA LEU A 34 3.14 7.81 11.31
C LEU A 34 4.26 8.85 11.47
N ASN A 35 4.60 9.24 12.70
CA ASN A 35 5.65 10.22 12.95
C ASN A 35 7.04 9.70 12.55
N ASP A 36 7.20 8.38 12.46
CA ASP A 36 8.45 7.73 12.06
C ASP A 36 8.58 7.58 10.53
N PHE A 37 7.54 7.90 9.76
CA PHE A 37 7.62 7.99 8.30
C PHE A 37 8.05 9.41 7.90
N VAL A 38 9.07 9.51 7.05
CA VAL A 38 9.67 10.81 6.72
C VAL A 38 9.73 10.98 5.21
N LEU A 39 8.98 11.96 4.70
CA LEU A 39 9.08 12.40 3.31
C LEU A 39 10.16 13.49 3.22
N VAL A 40 11.27 13.22 2.55
CA VAL A 40 12.41 14.16 2.49
C VAL A 40 12.49 14.94 1.17
N LYS A 41 11.80 14.47 0.14
CA LYS A 41 11.71 15.12 -1.18
C LYS A 41 10.33 14.90 -1.79
N ASN A 42 9.76 15.93 -2.40
CA ASN A 42 8.46 15.88 -3.08
C ASN A 42 8.33 16.97 -4.16
N GLU A 43 9.00 16.78 -5.28
CA GLU A 43 8.99 17.71 -6.41
C GLU A 43 7.57 17.90 -6.95
N GLN A 44 7.20 19.15 -7.21
CA GLN A 44 5.89 19.52 -7.79
C GLN A 44 4.69 18.98 -6.99
N ASN A 45 4.86 18.67 -5.70
CA ASN A 45 3.84 18.01 -4.87
C ASN A 45 3.29 16.71 -5.51
N LEU A 46 4.19 15.89 -6.08
CA LEU A 46 3.84 14.61 -6.70
C LEU A 46 3.05 13.69 -5.76
N LEU A 47 3.44 13.63 -4.48
CA LEU A 47 2.74 12.90 -3.44
C LEU A 47 1.87 13.82 -2.58
N PRO A 48 0.69 13.34 -2.12
CA PRO A 48 0.10 12.03 -2.43
C PRO A 48 -0.45 11.97 -3.88
N PHE A 49 -0.49 10.78 -4.47
CA PHE A 49 -1.04 10.60 -5.81
C PHE A 49 -2.55 10.92 -5.86
N SER A 50 -2.93 11.93 -6.64
CA SER A 50 -4.31 12.43 -6.74
C SER A 50 -5.06 11.93 -7.98
N ASN A 51 -4.43 11.95 -9.18
CA ASN A 51 -5.05 11.57 -10.46
C ASN A 51 -4.82 10.09 -10.84
N LEU A 52 -5.52 9.18 -10.19
CA LEU A 52 -5.32 7.72 -10.37
C LEU A 52 -5.71 7.22 -11.76
N GLY A 53 -6.64 7.87 -12.46
CA GLY A 53 -7.10 7.45 -13.79
C GLY A 53 -6.00 7.54 -14.85
N SER A 54 -5.10 8.51 -14.74
CA SER A 54 -3.93 8.65 -15.62
C SER A 54 -2.69 7.94 -15.07
N LEU A 55 -2.70 7.48 -13.82
CA LEU A 55 -1.53 6.87 -13.20
C LEU A 55 -1.22 5.52 -13.86
N ARG A 56 0.02 5.35 -14.32
CA ARG A 56 0.55 4.10 -14.89
C ARG A 56 1.83 3.79 -14.13
N LEU A 57 1.68 2.93 -13.12
CA LEU A 57 2.69 2.71 -12.10
C LEU A 57 3.47 1.42 -12.38
N GLY A 58 4.79 1.57 -12.53
CA GLY A 58 5.73 0.47 -12.45
C GLY A 58 6.34 0.38 -11.05
N LEU A 59 6.54 -0.83 -10.56
CA LEU A 59 7.13 -1.12 -9.27
C LEU A 59 8.36 -2.00 -9.42
N MET A 60 9.47 -1.55 -8.85
CA MET A 60 10.65 -2.39 -8.64
C MET A 60 10.90 -2.51 -7.14
N GLU A 61 10.78 -3.73 -6.63
CA GLU A 61 11.12 -4.09 -5.25
C GLU A 61 12.54 -4.67 -5.25
N VAL A 62 13.42 -4.10 -4.43
CA VAL A 62 14.82 -4.51 -4.34
C VAL A 62 15.12 -4.96 -2.94
N ALA A 63 15.78 -6.12 -2.82
CA ALA A 63 16.15 -6.74 -1.56
C ALA A 63 14.95 -7.05 -0.64
N ASP A 64 13.74 -7.03 -1.20
CA ASP A 64 12.52 -7.37 -0.50
C ASP A 64 11.98 -8.71 -1.02
N THR A 65 11.84 -9.67 -0.13
CA THR A 65 11.28 -11.00 -0.43
C THR A 65 9.79 -11.05 -0.08
N THR A 66 9.27 -10.02 0.57
CA THR A 66 7.86 -9.94 0.92
C THR A 66 7.08 -9.22 -0.18
N SER A 67 5.77 -9.43 -0.24
CA SER A 67 4.91 -8.85 -1.27
C SER A 67 3.90 -7.85 -0.70
N THR A 68 4.03 -7.45 0.57
CA THR A 68 3.01 -6.61 1.24
C THR A 68 2.93 -5.23 0.62
N PHE A 69 4.08 -4.64 0.25
CA PHE A 69 4.12 -3.35 -0.42
C PHE A 69 3.41 -3.40 -1.78
N SER A 70 3.84 -4.29 -2.68
CA SER A 70 3.18 -4.54 -3.97
C SER A 70 1.69 -4.86 -3.84
N GLN A 71 1.29 -5.72 -2.90
CA GLN A 71 -0.11 -6.07 -2.66
C GLN A 71 -0.93 -4.86 -2.22
N THR A 72 -0.38 -4.02 -1.33
CA THR A 72 -1.07 -2.84 -0.82
C THR A 72 -1.21 -1.76 -1.89
N LEU A 73 -0.20 -1.55 -2.75
CA LEU A 73 -0.31 -0.62 -3.89
C LEU A 73 -1.45 -1.02 -4.84
N GLN A 74 -1.64 -2.32 -5.06
CA GLN A 74 -2.69 -2.87 -5.92
C GLN A 74 -4.11 -2.59 -5.42
N TYR A 75 -4.29 -2.21 -4.15
CA TYR A 75 -5.59 -1.73 -3.67
C TYR A 75 -5.99 -0.37 -4.28
N TYR A 76 -5.04 0.40 -4.78
CA TYR A 76 -5.28 1.75 -5.31
C TYR A 76 -5.23 1.81 -6.83
N VAL A 77 -4.23 1.16 -7.44
CA VAL A 77 -4.04 1.13 -8.90
C VAL A 77 -3.38 -0.17 -9.37
N PRO A 78 -3.60 -0.60 -10.62
CA PRO A 78 -2.81 -1.67 -11.22
C PRO A 78 -1.32 -1.33 -11.21
N VAL A 79 -0.49 -2.32 -10.85
CA VAL A 79 0.96 -2.17 -10.74
C VAL A 79 1.66 -3.14 -11.68
N GLN A 80 2.52 -2.62 -12.55
CA GLN A 80 3.43 -3.45 -13.35
C GLN A 80 4.70 -3.74 -12.53
N LYS A 81 4.98 -5.01 -12.24
CA LYS A 81 6.27 -5.39 -11.65
C LYS A 81 7.38 -5.21 -12.68
N LEU A 82 8.50 -4.63 -12.27
CA LEU A 82 9.62 -4.28 -13.12
C LEU A 82 10.89 -5.06 -12.77
N THR A 83 11.64 -5.38 -13.80
CA THR A 83 13.04 -5.79 -13.80
C THR A 83 13.87 -4.70 -14.51
N PHE A 84 15.19 -4.79 -14.48
CA PHE A 84 16.07 -3.81 -15.12
C PHE A 84 15.85 -3.66 -16.64
N ASP A 85 15.37 -4.72 -17.30
CA ASP A 85 15.14 -4.79 -18.75
C ASP A 85 13.67 -4.59 -19.14
N SER A 86 12.80 -4.23 -18.19
CA SER A 86 11.37 -4.06 -18.46
C SER A 86 11.09 -2.86 -19.37
N ASP A 87 10.10 -2.98 -20.26
CA ASP A 87 9.61 -1.85 -21.05
C ASP A 87 8.87 -0.85 -20.15
N LEU A 88 9.28 0.42 -20.26
CA LEU A 88 8.78 1.54 -19.47
C LEU A 88 7.90 2.50 -20.28
N SER A 89 7.71 2.24 -21.59
CA SER A 89 7.05 3.14 -22.54
C SER A 89 5.60 3.49 -22.19
N HIS A 90 4.92 2.62 -21.44
CA HIS A 90 3.53 2.79 -21.03
C HIS A 90 3.36 3.37 -19.63
N LEU A 91 4.47 3.60 -18.92
CA LEU A 91 4.48 4.09 -17.55
C LEU A 91 4.62 5.61 -17.53
N ASN A 92 4.18 6.22 -16.44
CA ASN A 92 4.48 7.62 -16.12
C ASN A 92 5.06 7.81 -14.72
N VAL A 93 4.92 6.81 -13.86
CA VAL A 93 5.50 6.78 -12.52
C VAL A 93 6.19 5.44 -12.31
N ILE A 94 7.41 5.48 -11.77
CA ILE A 94 8.12 4.33 -11.23
C ILE A 94 8.26 4.51 -9.74
N VAL A 95 7.83 3.49 -8.98
CA VAL A 95 8.08 3.37 -7.55
C VAL A 95 9.19 2.34 -7.34
N LEU A 96 10.21 2.73 -6.59
CA LEU A 96 11.33 1.89 -6.19
C LEU A 96 11.22 1.65 -4.69
N TYR A 97 11.00 0.41 -4.28
CA TYR A 97 11.01 0.04 -2.87
C TYR A 97 12.34 -0.64 -2.54
N LEU A 98 13.07 -0.07 -1.58
CA LEU A 98 14.44 -0.46 -1.25
C LEU A 98 14.50 -0.92 0.21
N ALA A 99 14.66 -2.23 0.44
CA ALA A 99 14.79 -2.81 1.76
C ALA A 99 16.23 -2.73 2.31
N GLU A 100 16.39 -2.41 3.61
CA GLU A 100 17.69 -2.08 4.23
C GLU A 100 18.77 -3.17 4.23
N ASN A 101 18.51 -4.42 3.82
CA ASN A 101 19.43 -5.52 4.13
C ASN A 101 20.19 -6.15 2.95
N GLU A 102 20.00 -5.74 1.69
CA GLU A 102 20.80 -6.30 0.58
C GLU A 102 21.33 -5.27 -0.41
N VAL A 103 21.66 -4.08 0.09
CA VAL A 103 22.33 -3.04 -0.70
C VAL A 103 23.83 -3.35 -0.79
N GLY A 104 24.17 -4.57 -1.24
CA GLY A 104 25.51 -4.96 -1.67
C GLY A 104 25.83 -4.33 -3.03
N GLU A 105 26.18 -5.13 -4.03
CA GLU A 105 26.42 -4.64 -5.41
C GLU A 105 25.20 -3.92 -6.02
N VAL A 106 23.98 -4.31 -5.64
CA VAL A 106 22.74 -3.70 -6.15
C VAL A 106 22.64 -2.22 -5.76
N GLY A 107 23.16 -1.83 -4.59
CA GLY A 107 23.26 -0.44 -4.17
C GLY A 107 24.19 0.43 -4.98
N LYS A 108 25.18 -0.18 -5.64
CA LYS A 108 26.10 0.53 -6.55
C LYS A 108 25.49 0.70 -7.94
N VAL A 109 24.62 -0.22 -8.34
CA VAL A 109 23.97 -0.23 -9.67
C VAL A 109 22.72 0.63 -9.69
N LEU A 110 21.90 0.58 -8.63
CA LEU A 110 20.61 1.27 -8.57
C LEU A 110 20.69 2.79 -8.81
N PRO A 111 21.57 3.55 -8.14
CA PRO A 111 21.65 4.99 -8.38
C PRO A 111 22.01 5.33 -9.84
N LYS A 112 22.80 4.47 -10.51
CA LYS A 112 23.14 4.64 -11.93
C LYS A 112 21.96 4.31 -12.83
N TRP A 113 21.24 3.22 -12.56
CA TRP A 113 20.06 2.86 -13.35
C TRP A 113 18.96 3.94 -13.22
N ILE A 114 18.70 4.42 -12.00
CA ILE A 114 17.69 5.46 -11.74
C ILE A 114 18.03 6.78 -12.45
N THR A 115 19.31 7.12 -12.57
CA THR A 115 19.75 8.33 -13.29
C THR A 115 19.69 8.17 -14.81
N GLN A 116 19.64 6.94 -15.33
CA GLN A 116 19.48 6.63 -16.76
C GLN A 116 18.02 6.53 -17.20
N LEU A 117 17.08 6.44 -16.25
CA LEU A 117 15.65 6.40 -16.56
C LEU A 117 15.20 7.67 -17.30
N PRO A 118 14.24 7.55 -18.25
CA PRO A 118 13.66 8.69 -18.97
C PRO A 118 13.28 9.84 -18.05
N SER A 119 13.55 11.08 -18.48
CA SER A 119 13.37 12.27 -17.64
C SER A 119 11.91 12.65 -17.42
N ASP A 120 11.01 12.24 -18.31
CA ASP A 120 9.56 12.41 -18.23
C ASP A 120 8.89 11.45 -17.23
N LEU A 121 9.52 10.30 -16.95
CA LEU A 121 9.07 9.38 -15.91
C LEU A 121 9.31 9.98 -14.53
N LYS A 122 8.25 10.02 -13.73
CA LYS A 122 8.32 10.40 -12.32
C LYS A 122 8.88 9.26 -11.48
N LYS A 123 9.87 9.56 -10.64
CA LYS A 123 10.64 8.57 -9.88
C LYS A 123 10.37 8.75 -8.40
N VAL A 124 9.68 7.79 -7.79
CA VAL A 124 9.41 7.76 -6.36
C VAL A 124 10.26 6.67 -5.72
N VAL A 125 11.05 7.03 -4.71
CA VAL A 125 11.91 6.08 -4.00
C VAL A 125 11.40 5.94 -2.57
N VAL A 126 11.17 4.70 -2.14
CA VAL A 126 10.80 4.34 -0.78
C VAL A 126 11.96 3.57 -0.17
N PHE A 127 12.66 4.19 0.77
CA PHE A 127 13.69 3.54 1.57
C PHE A 127 13.05 2.95 2.81
N ALA A 128 13.19 1.64 3.02
CA ALA A 128 12.77 1.01 4.25
C ALA A 128 13.96 0.92 5.21
N GLY A 129 14.02 1.85 6.17
CA GLY A 129 15.19 2.06 7.03
C GLY A 129 16.10 3.18 6.55
N ARG A 130 17.40 3.12 6.88
CA ARG A 130 18.35 4.19 6.55
C ARG A 130 18.54 4.33 5.04
N PRO A 131 18.31 5.52 4.48
CA PRO A 131 18.50 5.73 3.06
C PRO A 131 19.99 5.70 2.68
N THR A 132 20.32 4.95 1.63
CA THR A 132 21.68 4.88 1.08
C THR A 132 21.64 5.10 -0.44
N GLY A 133 22.63 5.78 -0.99
CA GLY A 133 22.70 6.02 -2.44
C GLY A 133 21.52 6.84 -2.99
N ILE A 134 21.07 7.86 -2.25
CA ILE A 134 19.93 8.72 -2.63
C ILE A 134 20.15 9.28 -4.06
N PRO A 135 19.31 8.90 -5.04
CA PRO A 135 19.48 9.35 -6.41
C PRO A 135 19.01 10.81 -6.55
N SER A 136 19.86 11.66 -7.16
CA SER A 136 19.55 13.08 -7.36
C SER A 136 18.32 13.30 -8.26
N THR A 137 18.04 12.35 -9.17
CA THR A 137 16.93 12.39 -10.12
C THR A 137 15.59 11.93 -9.56
N ALA A 138 15.50 11.46 -8.31
CA ALA A 138 14.21 11.12 -7.71
C ALA A 138 13.32 12.35 -7.57
N ASP A 139 12.04 12.25 -7.94
CA ASP A 139 11.04 13.29 -7.76
C ASP A 139 10.47 13.27 -6.33
N ALA A 140 10.32 12.09 -5.73
CA ALA A 140 9.87 11.96 -4.34
C ALA A 140 10.64 10.87 -3.59
N ILE A 141 10.88 11.10 -2.30
CA ILE A 141 11.62 10.17 -1.45
C ILE A 141 10.94 10.04 -0.09
N LEU A 142 10.41 8.85 0.16
CA LEU A 142 9.82 8.46 1.44
C LEU A 142 10.78 7.51 2.17
N ILE A 143 10.94 7.72 3.47
CA ILE A 143 11.73 6.86 4.35
C ILE A 143 10.78 6.24 5.36
N THR A 144 10.84 4.92 5.51
CA THR A 144 10.06 4.16 6.49
C THR A 144 10.95 3.72 7.66
N PRO A 145 10.38 3.41 8.84
CA PRO A 145 11.18 3.13 10.04
C PRO A 145 12.02 1.85 9.93
N SER A 146 11.50 0.83 9.23
CA SER A 146 12.16 -0.46 9.02
C SER A 146 11.42 -1.26 7.95
N ASN A 147 12.07 -2.29 7.38
CA ASN A 147 11.44 -3.19 6.44
C ASN A 147 10.64 -4.30 7.15
N ASN A 148 9.34 -4.07 7.37
CA ASN A 148 8.41 -5.08 7.84
C ASN A 148 7.04 -4.90 7.16
N GLY A 149 6.18 -5.92 7.24
CA GLY A 149 4.89 -5.94 6.52
C GLY A 149 3.96 -4.77 6.88
N GLN A 150 3.93 -4.35 8.15
CA GLN A 150 3.12 -3.20 8.57
C GLN A 150 3.65 -1.91 7.94
N ASN A 151 4.97 -1.67 7.99
CA ASN A 151 5.57 -0.47 7.42
C ASN A 151 5.48 -0.42 5.89
N GLN A 152 5.57 -1.57 5.23
CA GLN A 152 5.31 -1.69 3.79
C GLN A 152 3.88 -1.29 3.45
N SER A 153 2.90 -1.82 4.18
CA SER A 153 1.50 -1.47 3.94
C SER A 153 1.27 0.02 4.16
N LEU A 154 1.76 0.57 5.28
CA LEU A 154 1.63 2.01 5.57
C LEU A 154 2.32 2.88 4.51
N ALA A 155 3.54 2.54 4.09
CA ALA A 155 4.25 3.29 3.06
C ALA A 155 3.45 3.36 1.75
N ALA A 156 2.93 2.23 1.27
CA ALA A 156 2.09 2.19 0.08
C ALA A 156 0.85 3.08 0.23
N GLN A 157 0.19 3.02 1.38
CA GLN A 157 -0.99 3.83 1.68
C GLN A 157 -0.69 5.34 1.81
N ILE A 158 0.48 5.71 2.33
CA ILE A 158 0.98 7.09 2.38
C ILE A 158 1.19 7.64 0.97
N LEU A 159 1.76 6.87 0.04
CA LEU A 159 1.97 7.32 -1.35
C LEU A 159 0.64 7.75 -2.01
N PHE A 160 -0.47 7.12 -1.64
CA PHE A 160 -1.81 7.47 -2.13
C PHE A 160 -2.54 8.50 -1.27
N GLY A 161 -2.01 8.83 -0.09
CA GLY A 161 -2.60 9.80 0.84
C GLY A 161 -3.77 9.25 1.66
N ALA A 162 -3.84 7.94 1.86
CA ALA A 162 -4.74 7.35 2.87
C ALA A 162 -4.28 7.69 4.29
N PHE A 163 -2.97 7.84 4.46
CA PHE A 163 -2.36 8.42 5.65
C PHE A 163 -1.61 9.69 5.27
N GLY A 164 -1.63 10.67 6.17
CA GLY A 164 -0.74 11.83 6.08
C GLY A 164 0.67 11.45 6.52
N VAL A 165 1.60 12.38 6.36
CA VAL A 165 2.96 12.26 6.88
C VAL A 165 3.40 13.59 7.45
N ASN A 166 4.10 13.57 8.57
CA ASN A 166 4.60 14.74 9.28
C ASN A 166 5.94 14.48 9.99
N GLY A 167 6.53 13.30 9.81
CA GLY A 167 7.78 12.91 10.42
C GLY A 167 8.98 13.73 9.90
N THR A 168 10.04 13.75 10.72
CA THR A 168 11.30 14.43 10.40
C THR A 168 12.48 13.51 10.69
N LEU A 169 13.55 13.65 9.93
CA LEU A 169 14.79 12.89 10.11
C LEU A 169 15.37 13.08 11.52
N THR A 170 15.54 11.98 12.25
CA THR A 170 16.20 11.96 13.57
C THR A 170 17.72 12.10 13.45
N ASP A 171 18.29 11.63 12.35
CA ASP A 171 19.70 11.75 11.94
C ASP A 171 19.81 12.23 10.49
N ALA A 172 20.91 12.90 10.15
CA ALA A 172 21.12 13.40 8.79
C ALA A 172 21.26 12.26 7.76
N ALA A 173 20.70 12.46 6.58
CA ALA A 173 20.74 11.54 5.45
C ALA A 173 21.10 12.31 4.18
N SER A 174 22.40 12.43 3.88
CA SER A 174 22.91 13.29 2.80
C SER A 174 22.13 13.10 1.49
N PRO A 175 21.62 14.17 0.87
CA PRO A 175 21.91 15.59 1.15
C PRO A 175 21.01 16.25 2.22
N PHE A 176 20.13 15.50 2.87
CA PHE A 176 19.14 16.04 3.79
C PHE A 176 19.71 16.16 5.22
N PRO A 177 19.63 17.35 5.85
CA PRO A 177 20.09 17.53 7.22
C PRO A 177 19.13 16.87 8.22
N LYS A 178 19.62 16.68 9.46
CA LYS A 178 18.78 16.30 10.60
C LYS A 178 17.61 17.29 10.73
N GLY A 179 16.42 16.79 11.03
CA GLY A 179 15.19 17.57 11.14
C GLY A 179 14.50 17.85 9.80
N ALA A 180 15.05 17.43 8.66
CA ALA A 180 14.36 17.54 7.39
C ALA A 180 13.13 16.62 7.34
N GLY A 181 12.04 17.14 6.77
CA GLY A 181 10.78 16.42 6.56
C GLY A 181 9.77 17.34 5.87
N ILE A 182 8.96 16.79 4.98
CA ILE A 182 7.89 17.46 4.27
C ILE A 182 6.58 16.85 4.75
N ALA A 183 5.68 17.69 5.26
CA ALA A 183 4.39 17.24 5.74
C ALA A 183 3.32 17.34 4.66
N PHE A 184 2.39 16.39 4.64
CA PHE A 184 1.11 16.54 3.95
C PHE A 184 -0.02 15.84 4.73
N ASN A 185 -1.24 16.33 4.56
CA ASN A 185 -2.43 15.75 5.18
C ASN A 185 -3.00 14.61 4.33
N ALA A 186 -3.66 13.64 4.97
CA ALA A 186 -4.44 12.64 4.26
C ALA A 186 -5.51 13.28 3.36
N ILE A 187 -5.83 12.64 2.24
CA ILE A 187 -6.78 13.14 1.22
C ILE A 187 -8.01 12.22 1.08
N ASP A 188 -8.55 11.77 2.23
CA ASP A 188 -9.77 10.96 2.33
C ASP A 188 -9.78 9.67 1.49
N ARG A 189 -8.62 9.06 1.26
CA ARG A 189 -8.55 7.71 0.67
C ARG A 189 -8.92 6.65 1.69
N LEU A 190 -9.48 5.54 1.21
CA LEU A 190 -9.71 4.37 2.03
C LEU A 190 -8.39 3.88 2.64
N GLN A 191 -8.40 3.67 3.95
CA GLN A 191 -7.29 3.08 4.70
C GLN A 191 -7.50 1.58 4.80
N PHE A 192 -6.45 0.79 4.62
CA PHE A 192 -6.46 -0.66 4.80
C PHE A 192 -5.71 -0.98 6.09
N VAL A 193 -6.44 -1.40 7.11
CA VAL A 193 -5.92 -1.49 8.49
C VAL A 193 -6.29 -2.83 9.12
N PRO A 194 -5.56 -3.28 10.15
CA PRO A 194 -5.96 -4.45 10.92
C PRO A 194 -7.33 -4.23 11.62
N PRO A 195 -8.14 -5.28 11.83
CA PRO A 195 -9.40 -5.22 12.59
C PRO A 195 -9.27 -4.50 13.95
N ALA A 196 -8.14 -4.71 14.63
CA ALA A 196 -7.87 -4.10 15.93
C ALA A 196 -7.94 -2.56 15.90
N TRP A 197 -7.59 -1.92 14.78
CA TRP A 197 -7.58 -0.45 14.66
C TRP A 197 -8.99 0.16 14.62
N VAL A 198 -10.02 -0.65 14.34
CA VAL A 198 -11.43 -0.23 14.36
C VAL A 198 -12.21 -0.82 15.55
N GLY A 199 -11.48 -1.41 16.51
CA GLY A 199 -12.04 -2.06 17.70
C GLY A 199 -12.73 -3.40 17.40
N VAL A 200 -12.31 -4.10 16.35
CA VAL A 200 -12.84 -5.42 15.99
C VAL A 200 -11.81 -6.49 16.31
N ASP A 201 -12.24 -7.52 17.04
CA ASP A 201 -11.43 -8.71 17.28
C ASP A 201 -11.33 -9.56 16.01
N GLU A 202 -10.11 -9.82 15.57
CA GLU A 202 -9.82 -10.51 14.31
C GLU A 202 -10.28 -11.97 14.34
N ASP A 203 -10.04 -12.68 15.44
CA ASP A 203 -10.43 -14.08 15.60
C ASP A 203 -11.96 -14.24 15.57
N SER A 204 -12.69 -13.41 16.33
CA SER A 204 -14.15 -13.41 16.33
C SER A 204 -14.73 -13.07 14.96
N LEU A 205 -14.09 -12.14 14.23
CA LEU A 205 -14.51 -11.76 12.88
C LEU A 205 -14.39 -12.95 11.92
N PHE A 206 -13.22 -13.61 11.88
CA PHE A 206 -13.00 -14.73 10.97
C PHE A 206 -13.78 -15.99 11.36
N GLN A 207 -13.93 -16.28 12.65
CA GLN A 207 -14.75 -17.40 13.13
C GLN A 207 -16.22 -17.29 12.70
N LYS A 208 -16.73 -16.08 12.45
CA LYS A 208 -18.10 -15.87 11.96
C LYS A 208 -18.18 -15.90 10.45
N ILE A 209 -17.22 -15.30 9.75
CA ILE A 209 -17.27 -15.14 8.29
C ILE A 209 -16.85 -16.41 7.57
N ASP A 210 -15.74 -17.04 7.97
CA ASP A 210 -15.17 -18.17 7.26
C ASP A 210 -16.16 -19.36 7.13
N PRO A 211 -16.95 -19.74 8.16
CA PRO A 211 -17.92 -20.82 8.02
C PRO A 211 -19.01 -20.53 6.98
N ILE A 212 -19.53 -19.30 6.95
CA ILE A 212 -20.59 -18.89 6.00
C ILE A 212 -20.07 -18.97 4.57
N VAL A 213 -18.84 -18.50 4.34
CA VAL A 213 -18.23 -18.58 3.00
C VAL A 213 -17.95 -20.01 2.60
N ARG A 214 -17.42 -20.83 3.52
CA ARG A 214 -17.17 -22.25 3.27
C ARG A 214 -18.45 -23.00 2.94
N GLU A 215 -19.55 -22.77 3.66
CA GLU A 215 -20.84 -23.37 3.33
C GLU A 215 -21.28 -23.03 1.90
N GLY A 216 -21.09 -21.77 1.46
CA GLY A 216 -21.37 -21.37 0.08
C GLY A 216 -20.47 -22.03 -0.97
N LEU A 217 -19.19 -22.24 -0.64
CA LEU A 217 -18.24 -22.95 -1.52
C LEU A 217 -18.58 -24.44 -1.61
N ASP A 218 -18.81 -25.10 -0.46
CA ASP A 218 -19.09 -26.53 -0.34
C ASP A 218 -20.43 -26.92 -0.99
N SER A 219 -21.42 -26.01 -0.92
CA SER A 219 -22.71 -26.16 -1.59
C SER A 219 -22.68 -25.82 -3.08
N MET A 220 -21.51 -25.43 -3.62
CA MET A 220 -21.36 -24.95 -5.00
C MET A 220 -22.32 -23.79 -5.34
N ALA A 221 -22.58 -22.91 -4.37
CA ALA A 221 -23.37 -21.69 -4.60
C ALA A 221 -22.56 -20.64 -5.40
N PHE A 222 -21.24 -20.61 -5.21
CA PHE A 222 -20.29 -19.82 -5.99
C PHE A 222 -18.89 -20.47 -5.99
N PRO A 223 -18.06 -20.30 -7.04
CA PRO A 223 -16.71 -20.87 -7.10
C PRO A 223 -15.70 -20.09 -6.25
N GLY A 224 -16.02 -18.84 -5.91
CA GLY A 224 -15.21 -17.96 -5.09
C GLY A 224 -16.00 -16.75 -4.63
N ALA A 225 -15.49 -16.07 -3.59
CA ALA A 225 -16.10 -14.89 -3.01
C ALA A 225 -15.03 -13.90 -2.53
N THR A 226 -15.27 -12.60 -2.73
CA THR A 226 -14.44 -11.54 -2.14
C THR A 226 -15.25 -10.79 -1.10
N ILE A 227 -14.72 -10.70 0.11
CA ILE A 227 -15.35 -10.00 1.23
C ILE A 227 -14.55 -8.73 1.50
N LEU A 228 -15.29 -7.62 1.55
CA LEU A 228 -14.79 -6.32 1.96
C LEU A 228 -15.66 -5.78 3.08
N ALA A 229 -15.05 -5.46 4.23
CA ALA A 229 -15.72 -4.75 5.32
C ALA A 229 -14.95 -3.47 5.67
N ALA A 230 -15.69 -2.38 5.81
CA ALA A 230 -15.14 -1.07 6.12
C ALA A 230 -15.97 -0.33 7.17
N LYS A 231 -15.31 0.45 8.03
CA LYS A 231 -15.92 1.30 9.04
C LYS A 231 -15.16 2.64 9.07
N SER A 232 -15.87 3.75 8.96
CA SER A 232 -15.28 5.10 9.04
C SER A 232 -14.08 5.34 8.10
N GLY A 233 -14.21 4.94 6.82
CA GLY A 233 -13.14 5.07 5.82
C GLY A 233 -12.00 4.06 5.95
N LYS A 234 -12.06 3.15 6.94
CA LYS A 234 -11.06 2.10 7.20
C LYS A 234 -11.61 0.75 6.76
N VAL A 235 -11.05 0.19 5.69
CA VAL A 235 -11.22 -1.20 5.28
C VAL A 235 -10.42 -2.07 6.25
N PHE A 236 -11.11 -2.87 7.05
CA PHE A 236 -10.49 -3.72 8.07
C PHE A 236 -10.57 -5.21 7.73
N LEU A 237 -11.27 -5.55 6.66
CA LEU A 237 -11.31 -6.89 6.09
C LEU A 237 -11.33 -6.75 4.57
N TYR A 238 -10.35 -7.36 3.91
CA TYR A 238 -10.37 -7.55 2.47
C TYR A 238 -9.75 -8.91 2.15
N LYS A 239 -10.60 -9.91 1.90
CA LYS A 239 -10.18 -11.32 1.73
C LYS A 239 -10.94 -11.96 0.59
N THR A 240 -10.21 -12.71 -0.24
CA THR A 240 -10.77 -13.49 -1.35
C THR A 240 -10.67 -14.98 -1.01
N TYR A 241 -11.73 -15.71 -1.34
CA TYR A 241 -11.90 -17.15 -1.11
C TYR A 241 -12.21 -17.83 -2.45
N GLY A 242 -11.79 -19.09 -2.59
CA GLY A 242 -12.04 -19.90 -3.78
C GLY A 242 -11.36 -19.37 -5.05
N TYR A 243 -11.95 -19.66 -6.20
CA TYR A 243 -11.40 -19.39 -7.51
C TYR A 243 -12.38 -18.65 -8.42
N HIS A 244 -11.90 -18.21 -9.58
CA HIS A 244 -12.75 -17.55 -10.58
C HIS A 244 -13.77 -18.51 -11.21
N THR A 245 -13.45 -19.82 -11.30
CA THR A 245 -14.34 -20.88 -11.78
C THR A 245 -14.07 -22.17 -11.00
N TYR A 246 -15.00 -23.13 -11.05
CA TYR A 246 -14.82 -24.43 -10.42
C TYR A 246 -13.69 -25.28 -11.05
N ASP A 247 -13.26 -24.93 -12.26
CA ASP A 247 -12.28 -25.70 -13.04
C ASP A 247 -10.85 -25.12 -12.95
N SER A 248 -10.60 -24.23 -11.99
CA SER A 248 -9.35 -23.45 -11.88
C SER A 248 -8.40 -23.98 -10.80
#